data_AF-A0A373NP12-F1
#
_entry.id   AF-A0A373NP12-F1
#
_cell.length_a   1.000
_cell.length_b   1.000
_cell.length_c   1.000
_cell.angle_alpha   90.00
_cell.angle_beta   90.00
_cell.angle_gamma   90.00
#
_symmetry.space_group_name_H-M   'P 1'
#
loop_
_entity.id
_entity.type
_entity.pdbx_description
1 polymer ?
#
loop_
_entity_poly.entity_id
_entity_poly.type
_entity_poly.pdbx_seq_one_letter_code
_entity_poly.pdbx_strand_id
1 'polypeptide(L)'
;MDRAQFMKQLERLLSDISEAERQEALAYYNSYFDEAGPENEASVIRELGSPGKVAAIIKADLNESSEEYAQYTEHGYEDLREKQDSYVPEVRENSSRAREGYHPKEKRSNSRLILILIALVFLSPFIVGAASGVFGILLVLILLPFLVIFVSGVVAFGLIVGACACIGTGVGLLFSNAAAGLLVMGIGAILMAFGILCCIFVGWLGSKIFPWILRKVTDFLNKILYRNRKEDRA
;
A
#
# COMPACT_ATOMS: atom_id res chain seq x y z
N MET A 1 10.68 16.47 -37.98
CA MET A 1 9.27 16.46 -38.42
C MET A 1 8.52 17.37 -37.48
N ASP A 2 7.71 18.28 -38.00
CA ASP A 2 6.84 19.15 -37.19
C ASP A 2 5.47 18.49 -36.95
N ARG A 3 4.66 19.08 -36.06
CA ARG A 3 3.31 18.58 -35.73
C ARG A 3 2.43 18.43 -36.98
N ALA A 4 2.44 19.41 -37.88
CA ALA A 4 1.61 19.40 -39.08
C ALA A 4 1.97 18.24 -40.02
N GLN A 5 3.26 17.95 -40.18
CA GLN A 5 3.77 16.81 -40.93
C GLN A 5 3.42 15.48 -40.25
N PHE A 6 3.53 15.40 -38.92
CA PHE A 6 3.16 14.21 -38.15
C PHE A 6 1.68 13.86 -38.35
N MET A 7 0.79 14.83 -38.16
CA MET A 7 -0.66 14.63 -38.27
C MET A 7 -1.10 14.29 -39.69
N LYS A 8 -0.51 14.94 -40.71
CA LYS A 8 -0.80 14.64 -42.11
C LYS A 8 -0.37 13.22 -42.51
N GLN A 9 0.73 12.73 -41.95
CA GLN A 9 1.16 11.34 -42.17
C GLN A 9 0.26 10.35 -41.43
N LEU A 10 -0.13 10.67 -40.19
CA LEU A 10 -1.04 9.83 -39.40
C LEU A 10 -2.40 9.69 -40.09
N GLU A 11 -2.99 10.79 -40.58
CA GLU A 11 -4.26 10.78 -41.32
C GLU A 11 -4.20 9.85 -42.54
N ARG A 12 -3.11 9.92 -43.33
CA ARG A 12 -2.91 9.05 -44.49
C ARG A 12 -2.79 7.59 -44.12
N LEU A 13 -2.14 7.27 -43.01
CA LEU A 13 -1.98 5.89 -42.55
C LEU A 13 -3.29 5.31 -41.99
N LEU A 14 -4.20 6.17 -41.55
CA LEU A 14 -5.53 5.83 -41.07
C LEU A 14 -6.60 5.92 -42.18
N SER A 15 -6.23 5.99 -43.47
CA SER A 15 -7.21 5.98 -44.56
C SER A 15 -8.01 4.68 -44.66
N ASP A 16 -7.49 3.59 -44.10
CA ASP A 16 -8.06 2.24 -44.21
C ASP A 16 -9.16 1.96 -43.16
N ILE A 17 -9.38 2.86 -42.21
CA ILE A 17 -10.42 2.75 -41.17
C ILE A 17 -11.58 3.72 -41.45
N SER A 18 -12.69 3.59 -40.72
CA SER A 18 -13.87 4.42 -40.94
C SER A 18 -13.57 5.90 -40.70
N GLU A 19 -14.30 6.80 -41.38
CA GLU A 19 -14.08 8.24 -41.23
C GLU A 19 -14.29 8.73 -39.80
N ALA A 20 -15.24 8.12 -39.08
CA ALA A 20 -15.54 8.46 -37.69
C ALA A 20 -14.35 8.13 -36.77
N GLU A 21 -13.82 6.90 -36.84
CA GLU A 21 -12.68 6.47 -36.02
C GLU A 21 -11.41 7.25 -36.38
N ARG A 22 -11.21 7.55 -37.67
CA ARG A 22 -10.11 8.40 -38.13
C ARG A 22 -10.19 9.80 -37.54
N GLN A 23 -11.36 10.43 -37.57
CA GLN A 23 -11.56 11.77 -37.01
C GLN A 23 -11.36 11.78 -35.49
N GLU A 24 -11.87 10.77 -34.79
CA GLU A 24 -11.71 10.64 -33.33
C GLU A 24 -10.25 10.46 -32.94
N ALA A 25 -9.53 9.55 -33.61
CA ALA A 25 -8.11 9.34 -33.35
C ALA A 25 -7.29 10.61 -33.63
N LEU A 26 -7.55 11.29 -34.76
CA LEU A 26 -6.86 12.54 -35.07
C LEU A 26 -7.19 13.67 -34.08
N ALA A 27 -8.43 13.74 -33.58
CA ALA A 27 -8.82 14.70 -32.55
C ALA A 27 -8.08 14.46 -31.24
N TYR A 28 -7.98 13.21 -30.80
CA TYR A 28 -7.26 12.81 -29.59
C TYR A 28 -5.77 13.21 -29.63
N TYR A 29 -5.08 12.92 -30.73
CA TYR A 29 -3.67 13.31 -30.86
C TYR A 29 -3.50 14.82 -31.02
N ASN A 30 -4.44 15.51 -31.66
CA ASN A 30 -4.42 16.97 -31.71
C ASN A 30 -4.53 17.59 -30.31
N SER A 31 -5.48 17.15 -29.48
CA SER A 31 -5.61 17.67 -28.11
C SER A 31 -4.36 17.38 -27.28
N TYR A 32 -3.72 16.23 -27.48
CA TYR A 32 -2.46 15.90 -26.81
C TYR A 32 -1.31 16.85 -27.19
N PHE A 33 -1.20 17.22 -28.47
CA PHE A 33 -0.25 18.25 -28.90
C PHE A 33 -0.60 19.64 -28.37
N ASP A 34 -1.89 19.98 -28.29
CA ASP A 34 -2.34 21.27 -27.76
C ASP A 34 -2.06 21.41 -26.26
N GLU A 35 -2.25 20.33 -25.47
CA GLU A 35 -1.93 20.29 -24.04
C GLU A 35 -0.44 20.42 -23.75
N ALA A 36 0.42 19.88 -24.62
CA ALA A 36 1.87 20.00 -24.47
C ALA A 36 2.36 21.43 -24.73
N GLY A 37 1.65 22.21 -25.55
CA GLY A 37 2.03 23.54 -25.96
C GLY A 37 3.08 23.57 -27.08
N PRO A 38 3.16 24.68 -27.85
CA PRO A 38 4.02 24.80 -29.03
C PRO A 38 5.51 24.60 -28.73
N GLU A 39 5.95 24.90 -27.51
CA GLU A 39 7.33 24.72 -27.05
C GLU A 39 7.73 23.24 -26.86
N ASN A 40 6.76 22.34 -26.64
CA ASN A 40 7.03 20.92 -26.33
C ASN A 40 6.66 19.96 -27.47
N GLU A 41 6.14 20.43 -28.61
CA GLU A 41 5.74 19.58 -29.73
C GLU A 41 6.87 18.64 -30.21
N ALA A 42 8.12 19.15 -30.25
CA ALA A 42 9.28 18.34 -30.65
C ALA A 42 9.62 17.23 -29.64
N SER A 43 9.29 17.42 -28.36
CA SER A 43 9.42 16.40 -27.33
C SER A 43 8.33 15.34 -27.49
N VAL A 44 7.09 15.77 -27.69
CA VAL A 44 5.94 14.89 -27.92
C VAL A 44 6.16 13.97 -29.13
N ILE A 45 6.65 14.51 -30.25
CA ILE A 45 6.95 13.69 -31.44
C ILE A 45 7.99 12.61 -31.13
N ARG A 46 8.98 12.91 -30.27
CA ARG A 46 9.99 11.93 -29.88
C ARG A 46 9.41 10.82 -29.01
N GLU A 47 8.48 11.17 -28.14
CA GLU A 47 7.79 10.24 -27.24
C GLU A 47 6.81 9.33 -27.99
N LEU A 48 5.99 9.91 -28.86
CA LEU A 48 5.06 9.17 -29.72
C LEU A 48 5.79 8.28 -30.74
N GLY A 49 6.97 8.71 -31.20
CA GLY A 49 7.77 7.98 -32.18
C GLY A 49 7.34 8.27 -33.61
N SER A 50 7.22 7.23 -34.45
CA SER A 50 6.81 7.42 -35.86
C SER A 50 5.29 7.41 -36.01
N PRO A 51 4.70 8.20 -36.94
CA PRO A 51 3.28 8.15 -37.25
C PRO A 51 2.80 6.74 -37.63
N GLY A 52 3.66 5.95 -38.26
CA GLY A 52 3.41 4.53 -38.57
C GLY A 52 3.18 3.67 -37.33
N LYS A 53 3.96 3.89 -36.27
CA LYS A 53 3.79 3.17 -35.00
C LYS A 53 2.47 3.53 -34.34
N VAL A 54 2.13 4.83 -34.33
CA VAL A 54 0.85 5.31 -33.77
C VAL A 54 -0.34 4.75 -34.55
N ALA A 55 -0.29 4.79 -35.89
CA ALA A 55 -1.33 4.22 -36.74
C ALA A 55 -1.55 2.71 -36.48
N ALA A 56 -0.47 1.95 -36.29
CA ALA A 56 -0.56 0.52 -35.99
C ALA A 56 -1.23 0.26 -34.63
N ILE A 57 -0.96 1.09 -33.62
CA ILE A 57 -1.58 0.98 -32.29
C ILE A 57 -3.09 1.25 -32.40
N ILE A 58 -3.48 2.34 -33.07
CA ILE A 58 -4.90 2.68 -33.27
C ILE A 58 -5.64 1.55 -33.98
N LYS A 59 -5.08 1.01 -35.06
CA LYS A 59 -5.70 -0.10 -35.82
C LYS A 59 -5.82 -1.37 -34.97
N ALA A 60 -4.84 -1.66 -34.12
CA ALA A 60 -4.88 -2.81 -33.23
C ALA A 60 -5.95 -2.67 -32.15
N ASP A 61 -6.09 -1.47 -31.57
CA ASP A 61 -7.09 -1.15 -30.54
C ASP A 61 -8.53 -1.25 -31.08
N LEU A 62 -8.75 -0.71 -32.29
CA LEU A 62 -10.03 -0.87 -33.00
C LEU A 62 -10.34 -2.34 -33.27
N ASN A 63 -9.36 -3.14 -33.70
CA ASN A 63 -9.57 -4.57 -33.92
C ASN A 63 -9.84 -5.34 -32.62
N GLU A 64 -9.18 -5.00 -31.51
CA GLU A 64 -9.41 -5.61 -30.19
C GLU A 64 -10.81 -5.26 -29.66
N SER A 65 -11.26 -4.02 -29.81
CA SER A 65 -12.64 -3.63 -29.49
C SER A 65 -13.68 -4.37 -30.35
N SER A 66 -13.36 -4.68 -31.62
CA SER A 66 -14.22 -5.48 -32.50
C SER A 66 -14.32 -6.96 -32.10
N GLU A 67 -13.28 -7.51 -31.47
CA GLU A 67 -13.28 -8.87 -30.92
C GLU A 67 -13.94 -8.96 -29.54
N GLU A 68 -14.08 -7.83 -28.84
CA GLU A 68 -14.71 -7.74 -27.51
C GLU A 68 -16.26 -7.84 -27.53
N TYR A 69 -16.89 -7.92 -28.72
CA TYR A 69 -18.34 -8.09 -28.86
C TYR A 69 -18.83 -9.55 -28.87
N ALA A 70 -18.01 -10.53 -28.49
CA ALA A 70 -18.44 -11.91 -28.30
C ALA A 70 -19.14 -12.08 -26.94
N GLN A 71 -20.46 -11.87 -26.92
CA GLN A 71 -21.27 -11.98 -25.70
C GLN A 71 -21.66 -13.44 -25.40
N TYR A 72 -21.29 -13.97 -24.23
CA TYR A 72 -21.77 -15.27 -23.75
C TYR A 72 -23.25 -15.17 -23.37
N THR A 73 -24.12 -15.91 -24.08
CA THR A 73 -25.51 -16.13 -23.67
C THR A 73 -25.67 -17.54 -23.10
N GLU A 74 -26.65 -17.72 -22.22
CA GLU A 74 -26.89 -18.97 -21.47
C GLU A 74 -27.22 -20.19 -22.38
N HIS A 75 -27.44 -19.98 -23.67
CA HIS A 75 -27.76 -21.04 -24.64
C HIS A 75 -26.60 -21.45 -25.57
N GLY A 76 -25.36 -21.02 -25.31
CA GLY A 76 -24.17 -21.49 -26.03
C GLY A 76 -23.60 -20.50 -27.05
N TYR A 77 -22.49 -20.87 -27.69
CA TYR A 77 -21.80 -20.07 -28.71
C TYR A 77 -22.69 -19.91 -29.96
N GLU A 78 -23.17 -18.69 -30.23
CA GLU A 78 -23.60 -18.32 -31.58
C GLU A 78 -22.50 -17.49 -32.23
N ASP A 79 -21.85 -18.09 -33.24
CA ASP A 79 -20.94 -17.38 -34.13
C ASP A 79 -21.76 -16.67 -35.22
N LEU A 80 -22.00 -15.37 -35.04
CA LEU A 80 -22.72 -14.55 -36.01
C LEU A 80 -21.87 -14.17 -37.24
N ARG A 81 -20.66 -14.73 -37.41
CA ARG A 81 -19.89 -14.55 -38.65
C ARG A 81 -20.47 -15.30 -39.84
N GLU A 82 -21.39 -16.25 -39.63
CA GLU A 82 -21.97 -17.05 -40.72
C GLU A 82 -23.13 -16.34 -41.45
N LYS A 83 -23.06 -15.01 -41.59
CA LYS A 83 -24.02 -14.28 -42.43
C LYS A 83 -23.46 -13.01 -43.05
N GLN A 84 -22.40 -13.12 -43.86
CA GLN A 84 -22.28 -12.26 -45.05
C GLN A 84 -21.31 -12.84 -46.11
N ASP A 85 -21.92 -13.43 -47.13
CA ASP A 85 -21.52 -13.47 -48.55
C ASP A 85 -20.06 -13.73 -48.98
N SER A 86 -19.91 -14.86 -49.68
CA SER A 86 -19.39 -14.99 -51.06
C SER A 86 -18.03 -15.66 -51.32
N TYR A 87 -18.18 -16.84 -51.94
CA TYR A 87 -17.38 -17.44 -53.02
C TYR A 87 -15.91 -17.82 -52.77
N VAL A 88 -15.67 -19.13 -52.59
CA VAL A 88 -14.35 -19.74 -52.85
C VAL A 88 -14.53 -21.07 -53.60
N PRO A 89 -13.99 -21.24 -54.82
CA PRO A 89 -14.17 -22.46 -55.62
C PRO A 89 -13.29 -23.61 -55.13
N GLU A 90 -13.76 -24.84 -55.37
CA GLU A 90 -13.13 -26.10 -55.01
C GLU A 90 -11.72 -26.24 -55.59
N VAL A 91 -10.70 -26.38 -54.72
CA VAL A 91 -9.39 -26.94 -55.11
C VAL A 91 -9.09 -28.13 -54.21
N ARG A 92 -9.05 -29.28 -54.87
CA ARG A 92 -8.73 -30.60 -54.35
C ARG A 92 -7.20 -30.72 -54.30
N GLU A 93 -6.57 -30.71 -53.12
CA GLU A 93 -5.21 -31.22 -53.02
C GLU A 93 -4.88 -31.85 -51.66
N ASN A 94 -4.30 -33.03 -51.79
CA ASN A 94 -3.83 -33.97 -50.80
C ASN A 94 -2.53 -33.46 -50.17
N SER A 95 -2.48 -33.25 -48.85
CA SER A 95 -1.22 -33.42 -48.11
C SER A 95 -1.44 -33.58 -46.61
N SER A 96 -1.15 -34.80 -46.15
CA SER A 96 -0.94 -35.17 -44.76
C SER A 96 0.20 -34.36 -44.15
N ARG A 97 -0.12 -33.46 -43.20
CA ARG A 97 0.86 -32.89 -42.26
C ARG A 97 0.25 -32.82 -40.86
N ALA A 98 1.11 -33.14 -39.89
CA ALA A 98 0.81 -33.41 -38.50
C ALA A 98 -0.08 -32.35 -37.84
N ARG A 99 -1.10 -32.82 -37.11
CA ARG A 99 -1.82 -32.04 -36.09
C ARG A 99 -0.83 -31.65 -34.99
N GLU A 100 -0.24 -30.48 -35.11
CA GLU A 100 0.39 -29.80 -34.00
C GLU A 100 -0.73 -29.02 -33.29
N GLY A 101 -1.13 -29.52 -32.11
CA GLY A 101 -2.14 -28.88 -31.29
C GLY A 101 -1.67 -27.49 -30.88
N TYR A 102 -2.46 -26.48 -31.19
CA TYR A 102 -2.29 -25.14 -30.67
C TYR A 102 -2.47 -25.21 -29.14
N HIS A 103 -1.35 -25.23 -28.42
CA HIS A 103 -1.35 -24.86 -27.01
C HIS A 103 -1.62 -23.36 -26.97
N PRO A 104 -2.77 -22.87 -26.47
CA PRO A 104 -2.88 -21.45 -26.19
C PRO A 104 -1.80 -21.14 -25.17
N LYS A 105 -0.76 -20.42 -25.58
CA LYS A 105 0.07 -19.70 -24.62
C LYS A 105 -0.92 -18.85 -23.85
N GLU A 106 -1.09 -19.12 -22.56
CA GLU A 106 -1.74 -18.19 -21.66
C GLU A 106 -1.06 -16.83 -21.86
N LYS A 107 -1.68 -15.97 -22.67
CA LYS A 107 -1.37 -14.55 -22.71
C LYS A 107 -1.78 -14.11 -21.32
N ARG A 108 -0.81 -14.11 -20.39
CA ARG A 108 -0.95 -13.59 -19.03
C ARG A 108 -1.53 -12.21 -19.20
N SER A 109 -2.84 -12.12 -19.08
CA SER A 109 -3.56 -10.93 -19.47
C SER A 109 -3.12 -9.88 -18.47
N ASN A 110 -2.60 -8.77 -18.98
CA ASN A 110 -2.30 -7.64 -18.10
C ASN A 110 -3.59 -7.17 -17.42
N SER A 111 -4.78 -7.56 -17.88
CA SER A 111 -6.04 -7.40 -17.15
C SER A 111 -6.06 -8.15 -15.80
N ARG A 112 -5.51 -9.38 -15.68
CA ARG A 112 -5.31 -10.00 -14.34
C ARG A 112 -4.33 -9.18 -13.49
N LEU A 113 -3.27 -8.63 -14.08
CA LEU A 113 -2.30 -7.81 -13.35
C LEU A 113 -2.88 -6.46 -12.93
N ILE A 114 -3.68 -5.81 -13.77
CA ILE A 114 -4.38 -4.55 -13.50
C ILE A 114 -5.47 -4.77 -12.45
N LEU A 115 -6.23 -5.86 -12.55
CA LEU A 115 -7.18 -6.29 -11.52
C LEU A 115 -6.48 -6.56 -10.18
N ILE A 116 -5.31 -7.22 -10.20
CA ILE A 116 -4.48 -7.40 -9.00
C ILE A 116 -3.98 -6.06 -8.48
N LEU A 117 -3.60 -5.10 -9.33
CA LEU A 117 -3.06 -3.80 -8.93
C LEU A 117 -4.15 -2.90 -8.30
N ILE A 118 -5.35 -2.86 -8.90
CA ILE A 118 -6.51 -2.12 -8.36
C ILE A 118 -7.02 -2.80 -7.08
N ALA A 119 -7.12 -4.14 -7.08
CA ALA A 119 -7.44 -4.88 -5.88
C ALA A 119 -6.38 -4.63 -4.79
N LEU A 120 -5.09 -4.62 -5.12
CA LEU A 120 -4.01 -4.31 -4.18
C LEU A 120 -4.11 -2.87 -3.66
N VAL A 121 -4.54 -1.89 -4.45
CA VAL A 121 -4.77 -0.50 -4.01
C VAL A 121 -5.95 -0.42 -3.02
N PHE A 122 -7.03 -1.14 -3.26
CA PHE A 122 -8.19 -1.17 -2.37
C PHE A 122 -7.99 -2.07 -1.13
N LEU A 123 -7.23 -3.17 -1.27
CA LEU A 123 -6.91 -4.11 -0.21
C LEU A 123 -5.69 -3.65 0.60
N SER A 124 -4.83 -2.79 0.07
CA SER A 124 -3.68 -2.16 0.75
C SER A 124 -4.06 -1.52 2.10
N PRO A 125 -5.06 -0.63 2.18
CA PRO A 125 -5.48 -0.07 3.47
C PRO A 125 -6.11 -1.13 4.38
N PHE A 126 -6.66 -2.22 3.82
CA PHE A 126 -7.23 -3.33 4.59
C PHE A 126 -6.16 -4.30 5.11
N ILE A 127 -5.07 -4.53 4.39
CA ILE A 127 -3.93 -5.37 4.81
C ILE A 127 -3.14 -4.64 5.90
N VAL A 128 -2.91 -3.33 5.73
CA VAL A 128 -2.28 -2.49 6.76
C VAL A 128 -3.19 -2.40 8.00
N GLY A 129 -4.50 -2.24 7.81
CA GLY A 129 -5.48 -2.23 8.91
C GLY A 129 -5.63 -3.58 9.63
N ALA A 130 -5.74 -4.69 8.90
CA ALA A 130 -5.92 -6.02 9.48
C ALA A 130 -4.63 -6.56 10.14
N ALA A 131 -3.46 -6.27 9.56
CA ALA A 131 -2.18 -6.58 10.21
C ALA A 131 -1.98 -5.73 11.48
N SER A 132 -2.52 -4.50 11.53
CA SER A 132 -2.38 -3.62 12.69
C SER A 132 -3.13 -4.10 13.94
N GLY A 133 -4.13 -4.99 13.83
CA GLY A 133 -4.89 -5.45 14.99
C GLY A 133 -4.01 -6.22 15.99
N VAL A 134 -3.26 -7.21 15.48
CA VAL A 134 -2.36 -8.02 16.33
C VAL A 134 -1.14 -7.21 16.76
N PHE A 135 -0.58 -6.39 15.85
CA PHE A 135 0.53 -5.51 16.17
C PHE A 135 0.15 -4.44 17.20
N GLY A 136 -1.07 -3.91 17.14
CA GLY A 136 -1.60 -2.94 18.09
C GLY A 136 -1.79 -3.54 19.47
N ILE A 137 -2.37 -4.75 19.57
CA ILE A 137 -2.49 -5.47 20.85
C ILE A 137 -1.10 -5.76 21.43
N LEU A 138 -0.15 -6.21 20.59
CA LEU A 138 1.23 -6.47 21.02
C LEU A 138 1.92 -5.19 21.51
N LEU A 139 1.75 -4.09 20.77
CA LEU A 139 2.32 -2.79 21.10
C LEU A 139 1.75 -2.25 22.41
N VAL A 140 0.44 -2.33 22.63
CA VAL A 140 -0.20 -1.96 23.91
C VAL A 140 0.31 -2.86 25.04
N LEU A 141 0.44 -4.16 24.83
CA LEU A 141 0.92 -5.10 25.85
C LEU A 141 2.37 -4.82 26.28
N ILE A 142 3.19 -4.29 25.36
CA ILE A 142 4.58 -3.89 25.64
C ILE A 142 4.62 -2.48 26.26
N LEU A 143 3.86 -1.52 25.73
CA LEU A 143 3.88 -0.13 26.18
C LEU A 143 3.19 0.07 27.53
N LEU A 144 2.12 -0.65 27.83
CA LEU A 144 1.36 -0.49 29.08
C LEU A 144 2.23 -0.67 30.34
N PRO A 145 3.03 -1.74 30.50
CA PRO A 145 3.90 -1.87 31.66
C PRO A 145 5.03 -0.83 31.66
N PHE A 146 5.55 -0.45 30.49
CA PHE A 146 6.54 0.62 30.38
C PHE A 146 5.97 1.97 30.85
N LEU A 147 4.74 2.29 30.45
CA LEU A 147 4.02 3.50 30.87
C LEU A 147 3.77 3.51 32.38
N VAL A 148 3.35 2.38 32.96
CA VAL A 148 3.12 2.28 34.41
C VAL A 148 4.43 2.53 35.18
N ILE A 149 5.54 1.94 34.73
CA ILE A 149 6.87 2.16 35.33
C ILE A 149 7.28 3.63 35.19
N PHE A 150 7.09 4.22 34.01
CA PHE A 150 7.44 5.61 33.74
C PHE A 150 6.65 6.60 34.59
N VAL A 151 5.31 6.48 34.60
CA VAL A 151 4.42 7.33 35.41
C VAL A 151 4.75 7.18 36.90
N SER A 152 4.95 5.95 37.38
CA SER A 152 5.34 5.71 38.77
C SER A 152 6.69 6.36 39.11
N GLY A 153 7.65 6.32 38.19
CA GLY A 153 8.94 7.00 38.33
C GLY A 153 8.81 8.53 38.41
N VAL A 154 7.98 9.14 37.54
CA VAL A 154 7.71 10.59 37.58
C VAL A 154 7.06 11.00 38.89
N VAL A 155 6.09 10.23 39.39
CA VAL A 155 5.44 10.48 40.68
C VAL A 155 6.46 10.38 41.82
N ALA A 156 7.28 9.33 41.85
CA ALA A 156 8.31 9.16 42.88
C ALA A 156 9.32 10.32 42.88
N PHE A 157 9.74 10.77 41.69
CA PHE A 157 10.63 11.92 41.55
C PHE A 157 9.98 13.21 42.09
N GLY A 158 8.71 13.45 41.75
CA GLY A 158 7.95 14.59 42.25
C GLY A 158 7.86 14.61 43.78
N LEU A 159 7.64 13.44 44.40
CA LEU A 159 7.63 13.32 45.86
C LEU A 159 8.97 13.67 46.50
N ILE A 160 10.09 13.26 45.89
CA ILE A 160 11.43 13.60 46.39
C ILE A 160 11.71 15.09 46.27
N VAL A 161 11.36 15.71 45.13
CA VAL A 161 11.52 17.16 44.95
C VAL A 161 10.66 17.94 45.93
N GLY A 162 9.40 17.52 46.11
CA GLY A 162 8.50 18.08 47.11
C GLY A 162 9.04 17.95 48.54
N ALA A 163 9.58 16.79 48.88
CA ALA A 163 10.22 16.55 50.18
C ALA A 163 11.39 17.50 50.44
N CYS A 164 12.28 17.69 49.46
CA CYS A 164 13.39 18.64 49.56
C CYS A 164 12.89 20.08 49.79
N ALA A 165 11.83 20.50 49.09
CA ALA A 165 11.22 21.82 49.27
C ALA A 165 10.59 21.97 50.67
N CYS A 166 9.90 20.94 51.17
CA CYS A 166 9.36 20.93 52.54
C CYS A 166 10.48 21.03 53.58
N ILE A 167 11.59 20.31 53.41
CA ILE A 167 12.72 20.39 54.34
C ILE A 167 13.30 21.81 54.33
N GLY A 168 13.55 22.40 53.15
CA GLY A 168 14.09 23.76 53.02
C GLY A 168 13.19 24.83 53.64
N THR A 169 11.88 24.77 53.38
CA THR A 169 10.89 25.68 53.99
C THR A 169 10.76 25.46 55.50
N GLY A 170 10.87 24.21 55.96
CA GLY A 170 10.90 23.84 57.38
C GLY A 170 12.06 24.48 58.14
N VAL A 171 13.27 24.54 57.56
CA VAL A 171 14.42 25.23 58.17
C VAL A 171 14.11 26.72 58.39
N GLY A 172 13.53 27.38 57.38
CA GLY A 172 13.17 28.79 57.49
C GLY A 172 12.13 29.05 58.59
N LEU A 173 11.16 28.15 58.73
CA LEU A 173 10.12 28.25 59.76
C LEU A 173 10.65 28.05 61.18
N LEU A 174 11.77 27.34 61.38
CA LEU A 174 12.36 27.16 62.72
C LEU A 174 12.72 28.49 63.39
N PHE A 175 13.08 29.52 62.62
CA PHE A 175 13.42 30.83 63.16
C PHE A 175 12.20 31.63 63.65
N SER A 176 11.02 31.37 63.09
CA SER A 176 9.79 32.09 63.45
C SER A 176 8.91 31.29 64.40
N ASN A 177 8.75 30.00 64.14
CA ASN A 177 7.94 29.08 64.93
C ASN A 177 8.54 27.68 64.87
N ALA A 178 9.28 27.33 65.91
CA ALA A 178 9.98 26.05 66.01
C ALA A 178 9.05 24.83 65.85
N ALA A 179 7.83 24.88 66.41
CA ALA A 179 6.89 23.77 66.31
C ALA A 179 6.42 23.54 64.86
N ALA A 180 6.12 24.62 64.13
CA ALA A 180 5.70 24.54 62.74
C ALA A 180 6.86 24.06 61.84
N GLY A 181 8.08 24.57 62.06
CA GLY A 181 9.26 24.13 61.31
C GLY A 181 9.56 22.63 61.47
N LEU A 182 9.47 22.12 62.71
CA LEU A 182 9.73 20.70 63.01
C LEU A 182 8.66 19.79 62.41
N LEU A 183 7.39 20.21 62.40
CA LEU A 183 6.29 19.48 61.74
C LEU A 183 6.55 19.38 60.23
N VAL A 184 6.83 20.50 59.56
CA VAL A 184 7.04 20.54 58.10
C VAL A 184 8.28 19.73 57.71
N MET A 185 9.35 19.79 58.49
CA MET A 185 10.52 18.91 58.32
C MET A 185 10.17 17.43 58.46
N GLY A 186 9.36 17.06 59.46
CA GLY A 186 8.90 15.70 59.67
C GLY A 186 8.10 15.16 58.48
N ILE A 187 7.17 15.96 57.95
CA ILE A 187 6.43 15.62 56.72
C ILE A 187 7.39 15.44 55.54
N GLY A 188 8.35 16.35 55.38
CA GLY A 188 9.37 16.25 54.32
C GLY A 188 10.18 14.96 54.42
N ALA A 189 10.62 14.57 55.61
CA ALA A 189 11.37 13.32 55.82
C ALA A 189 10.54 12.07 55.49
N ILE A 190 9.25 12.05 55.87
CA ILE A 190 8.34 10.93 55.55
C ILE A 190 8.12 10.84 54.03
N LEU A 191 7.88 11.97 53.36
CA LEU A 191 7.73 12.02 51.90
C LEU A 191 9.01 11.58 51.19
N MET A 192 10.18 11.93 51.72
CA MET A 192 11.46 11.50 51.16
C MET A 192 11.64 9.97 51.28
N ALA A 193 11.36 9.41 52.46
CA ALA A 193 11.43 7.97 52.69
C ALA A 193 10.46 7.21 51.78
N PHE A 194 9.23 7.71 51.63
CA PHE A 194 8.23 7.12 50.75
C PHE A 194 8.64 7.23 49.27
N GLY A 195 9.17 8.37 48.84
CA GLY A 195 9.70 8.57 47.49
C GLY A 195 10.83 7.59 47.14
N ILE A 196 11.79 7.38 48.06
CA ILE A 196 12.86 6.40 47.89
C ILE A 196 12.30 4.97 47.84
N LEU A 197 11.34 4.63 48.71
CA LEU A 197 10.68 3.33 48.70
C LEU A 197 9.98 3.08 47.35
N CYS A 198 9.27 4.09 46.81
CA CYS A 198 8.66 4.02 45.49
C CYS A 198 9.72 3.80 44.39
N CYS A 199 10.86 4.50 44.42
CA CYS A 199 11.95 4.27 43.47
C CYS A 199 12.48 2.82 43.52
N ILE A 200 12.69 2.27 44.72
CA ILE A 200 13.13 0.88 44.88
C ILE A 200 12.06 -0.08 44.36
N PHE A 201 10.79 0.17 44.69
CA PHE A 201 9.67 -0.63 44.21
C PHE A 201 9.57 -0.59 42.68
N VAL A 202 9.74 0.58 42.05
CA VAL A 202 9.75 0.72 40.58
C VAL A 202 10.93 -0.01 39.96
N GLY A 203 12.12 0.06 40.54
CA GLY A 203 13.30 -0.69 40.07
C GLY A 203 13.10 -2.20 40.20
N TRP A 204 12.52 -2.66 41.32
CA TRP A 204 12.17 -4.06 41.53
C TRP A 204 11.09 -4.53 40.55
N LEU A 205 10.06 -3.72 40.34
CA LEU A 205 8.99 -4.00 39.41
C LEU A 205 9.53 -4.07 37.97
N GLY A 206 10.36 -3.11 37.56
CA GLY A 206 11.04 -3.11 36.28
C GLY A 206 11.91 -4.35 36.07
N SER A 207 12.81 -4.66 37.00
CA SER A 207 13.71 -5.82 36.90
C SER A 207 13.00 -7.18 36.89
N LYS A 208 11.84 -7.30 37.52
CA LYS A 208 11.06 -8.55 37.54
C LYS A 208 10.08 -8.66 36.37
N ILE A 209 9.39 -7.57 36.03
CA ILE A 209 8.37 -7.53 34.99
C ILE A 209 9.02 -7.49 33.60
N PHE A 210 10.13 -6.79 33.42
CA PHE A 210 10.82 -6.68 32.13
C PHE A 210 11.23 -8.04 31.53
N PRO A 211 11.97 -8.93 32.23
CA PRO A 211 12.32 -10.24 31.67
C PRO A 211 11.09 -11.13 31.48
N TRP A 212 10.04 -10.96 32.29
CA TRP A 212 8.80 -11.70 32.13
C TRP A 212 8.02 -11.28 30.88
N ILE A 213 7.94 -9.98 30.58
CA ILE A 213 7.33 -9.45 29.34
C ILE A 213 8.13 -9.91 28.13
N LEU A 214 9.47 -9.78 28.16
CA LEU A 214 10.31 -10.20 27.03
C LEU A 214 10.14 -11.68 26.70
N ARG A 215 10.05 -12.55 27.72
CA ARG A 215 9.72 -13.96 27.52
C ARG A 215 8.35 -14.15 26.88
N LYS A 216 7.31 -13.48 27.39
CA LYS A 216 5.95 -13.56 26.83
C LYS A 216 5.86 -13.11 25.38
N VAL A 217 6.56 -12.02 25.03
CA VAL A 217 6.62 -11.50 23.67
C VAL A 217 7.37 -12.48 22.76
N THR A 218 8.53 -12.97 23.20
CA THR A 218 9.34 -13.93 22.44
C THR A 218 8.59 -15.24 22.22
N ASP A 219 7.87 -15.75 23.22
CA ASP A 219 7.06 -16.96 23.12
C ASP A 219 5.87 -16.76 22.18
N PHE A 220 5.24 -15.59 22.21
CA PHE A 220 4.13 -15.26 21.30
C PHE A 220 4.61 -15.13 19.84
N LEU A 221 5.74 -14.43 19.63
CA LEU A 221 6.37 -14.32 18.32
C LEU A 221 6.81 -15.70 17.81
N ASN A 222 7.48 -16.51 18.63
CA ASN A 222 7.82 -17.88 18.27
C ASN A 222 6.57 -18.70 17.94
N LYS A 223 5.50 -18.58 18.73
CA LYS A 223 4.25 -19.30 18.48
C LYS A 223 3.60 -18.90 17.16
N ILE A 224 3.61 -17.63 16.78
CA ILE A 224 3.08 -17.16 15.49
C ILE A 224 3.99 -17.59 14.33
N LEU A 225 5.30 -17.40 14.48
CA LEU A 225 6.26 -17.60 13.39
C LEU A 225 6.53 -19.10 13.13
N TYR A 226 6.52 -19.94 14.17
CA TYR A 226 6.65 -21.39 14.03
C TYR A 226 5.33 -22.10 13.69
N ARG A 227 4.17 -21.48 13.90
CA ARG A 227 2.87 -22.08 13.51
C ARG A 227 2.74 -22.20 11.99
N ASN A 228 3.27 -21.25 11.22
CA ASN A 228 3.25 -21.33 9.75
C ASN A 228 4.19 -22.39 9.16
N ARG A 229 5.20 -22.88 9.90
CA ARG A 229 6.13 -23.90 9.36
C ARG A 229 5.62 -25.35 9.45
N LYS A 230 4.44 -25.58 10.01
CA LYS A 230 3.84 -26.92 10.11
C LYS A 230 2.82 -27.23 9.01
N GLU A 231 2.39 -26.24 8.24
CA GLU A 231 1.44 -26.43 7.14
C GLU A 231 2.13 -26.88 5.83
N ASP A 232 3.44 -26.63 5.66
CA ASP A 232 4.21 -27.07 4.47
C ASP A 232 4.62 -28.56 4.49
N ARG A 233 4.12 -29.36 5.44
CA ARG A 233 4.44 -30.80 5.57
C ARG A 233 3.22 -31.69 5.86
N ALA A 234 2.03 -31.26 5.45
CA ALA A 234 0.83 -32.08 5.46
C ALA A 234 0.31 -32.28 4.03
#